data_AF-A0AA90QFH6-F1
#
_entry.id   AF-A0AA90QFH6-F1
#
_cell.length_a   1.000
_cell.length_b   1.000
_cell.length_c   1.000
_cell.angle_alpha   90.00
_cell.angle_beta   90.00
_cell.angle_gamma   90.00
#
_symmetry.space_group_name_H-M   'P 1'
#
loop_
_entity.id
_entity.type
_entity.pdbx_description
1 polymer ?
#
loop_
_entity_poly.entity_id
_entity_poly.type
_entity_poly.pdbx_seq_one_letter_code
_entity_poly.pdbx_strand_id
1 'polypeptide(L)'
;MAIAESVGRIGATLVAMVQTRLELAAVEVQEELQRFLGYVVLALASLILFGIAALLVVLLVVVIFWDSYRLEAIGAMAALFGVAGGVIAMQVKRSFDARPRLLGATVAELNKDVNFIRNAGHADE
;
A
#
# COMPACT_ATOMS: atom_id res chain seq x y z
N MET A 1 -33.99 32.80 -23.85
CA MET A 1 -33.10 31.81 -24.50
C MET A 1 -31.61 32.02 -24.16
N ALA A 2 -31.09 33.25 -24.03
CA ALA A 2 -29.67 33.50 -23.72
C ALA A 2 -29.15 32.93 -22.37
N ILE A 3 -30.02 32.74 -21.37
CA ILE A 3 -29.64 32.24 -20.03
C ILE A 3 -29.40 30.72 -20.05
N ALA A 4 -30.21 29.96 -20.81
CA ALA A 4 -30.05 28.52 -20.94
C ALA A 4 -28.73 28.16 -21.65
N GLU A 5 -28.36 28.96 -22.66
CA GLU A 5 -27.13 28.78 -23.44
C GLU A 5 -25.86 29.08 -22.61
N SER A 6 -25.93 30.10 -21.74
CA SER A 6 -24.82 30.44 -20.83
C SER A 6 -24.64 29.40 -19.72
N VAL A 7 -25.73 28.84 -19.18
CA VAL A 7 -25.67 27.73 -18.21
C VAL A 7 -25.05 26.48 -18.83
N GLY A 8 -25.44 26.10 -20.05
CA GLY A 8 -24.85 24.96 -20.75
C GLY A 8 -23.35 25.12 -21.02
N ARG A 9 -22.92 26.36 -21.34
CA ARG A 9 -21.51 26.67 -21.60
C ARG A 9 -20.64 26.65 -20.34
N ILE A 10 -21.19 27.09 -19.20
CA ILE A 10 -20.54 26.99 -17.88
C ILE A 10 -20.42 25.52 -17.47
N GLY A 11 -21.48 24.72 -17.65
CA GLY A 11 -21.47 23.28 -17.38
C GLY A 11 -20.41 22.54 -18.19
N ALA A 12 -20.33 22.81 -19.50
CA ALA A 12 -19.30 22.23 -20.37
C ALA A 12 -17.87 22.60 -19.93
N THR A 13 -17.68 23.84 -19.46
CA THR A 13 -16.37 24.32 -18.98
C THR A 13 -15.98 23.66 -17.66
N LEU A 14 -16.95 23.45 -16.74
CA LEU A 14 -16.73 22.73 -15.48
C LEU A 14 -16.39 21.27 -15.72
N VAL A 15 -17.09 20.60 -16.64
CA VAL A 15 -16.80 19.20 -17.00
C VAL A 15 -15.40 19.09 -17.61
N ALA A 16 -15.03 19.99 -18.52
CA ALA A 16 -13.69 20.02 -19.10
C ALA A 16 -12.61 20.23 -18.03
N MET A 17 -12.86 21.12 -17.06
CA MET A 17 -11.93 21.39 -15.96
C MET A 17 -11.75 20.17 -15.03
N VAL A 18 -12.84 19.47 -14.71
CA VAL A 18 -12.80 18.24 -13.90
C VAL A 18 -12.05 17.15 -14.66
N GLN A 19 -12.29 17.00 -15.95
CA GLN A 19 -11.59 16.03 -16.80
C GLN A 19 -10.07 16.27 -16.78
N THR A 20 -9.62 17.51 -16.96
CA THR A 20 -8.18 17.83 -16.91
C THR A 20 -7.56 17.55 -15.53
N ARG A 21 -8.30 17.80 -14.44
CA ARG A 21 -7.81 17.49 -13.08
C ARG A 21 -7.75 15.99 -12.81
N LEU A 22 -8.70 15.21 -13.34
CA LEU A 22 -8.67 13.75 -13.25
C LEU A 22 -7.50 13.17 -14.06
N GLU A 23 -7.24 13.71 -15.25
CA GLU A 23 -6.07 13.34 -16.05
C GLU A 23 -4.76 13.65 -15.30
N LEU A 24 -4.63 14.82 -14.68
CA LEU A 24 -3.50 15.17 -13.82
C LEU A 24 -3.38 14.26 -12.59
N ALA A 25 -4.47 14.05 -11.85
CA ALA A 25 -4.47 13.17 -10.68
C ALA A 25 -4.11 11.72 -11.03
N ALA A 26 -4.56 11.23 -12.19
CA ALA A 26 -4.20 9.90 -12.67
C ALA A 26 -2.69 9.81 -12.99
N VAL A 27 -2.10 10.84 -13.58
CA VAL A 27 -0.66 10.92 -13.85
C VAL A 27 0.15 11.00 -12.55
N GLU A 28 -0.27 11.84 -11.59
CA GLU A 28 0.40 11.96 -10.29
C GLU A 28 0.41 10.63 -9.52
N VAL A 29 -0.71 9.88 -9.52
CA VAL A 29 -0.79 8.54 -8.90
C VAL A 29 0.13 7.54 -9.62
N GLN A 30 0.22 7.59 -10.96
CA GLN A 30 1.13 6.74 -11.71
C GLN A 30 2.60 7.02 -11.37
N GLU A 31 2.98 8.30 -11.26
CA GLU A 31 4.33 8.70 -10.85
C GLU A 31 4.65 8.25 -9.42
N GLU A 32 3.70 8.43 -8.49
CA GLU A 32 3.90 8.01 -7.09
C GLU A 32 3.99 6.49 -6.96
N LEU A 33 3.19 5.74 -7.73
CA LEU A 33 3.28 4.27 -7.77
C LEU A 33 4.62 3.82 -8.35
N GLN A 34 5.11 4.44 -9.42
CA GLN A 34 6.44 4.13 -9.97
C GLN A 34 7.55 4.40 -8.95
N ARG A 35 7.49 5.53 -8.25
CA ARG A 35 8.46 5.85 -7.19
C ARG A 35 8.37 4.86 -6.02
N PHE A 36 7.16 4.49 -5.62
CA PHE A 36 6.93 3.47 -4.60
C PHE A 36 7.49 2.10 -5.02
N LEU A 37 7.25 1.67 -6.25
CA LEU A 37 7.82 0.43 -6.81
C LEU A 37 9.35 0.45 -6.77
N GLY A 38 9.99 1.58 -7.08
CA GLY A 38 11.43 1.75 -6.93
C GLY A 38 11.92 1.49 -5.50
N TYR A 39 11.23 2.06 -4.50
CA TYR A 39 11.52 1.78 -3.09
C TYR A 39 11.26 0.33 -2.69
N VAL A 40 10.20 -0.30 -3.22
CA VAL A 40 9.90 -1.72 -2.98
C VAL A 40 11.04 -2.60 -3.49
N VAL A 41 11.57 -2.34 -4.69
CA VAL A 41 12.71 -3.09 -5.23
C VAL A 41 13.94 -2.96 -4.32
N LEU A 42 14.28 -1.75 -3.88
CA LEU A 42 15.39 -1.53 -2.95
C LEU A 42 15.15 -2.21 -1.59
N ALA A 43 13.93 -2.16 -1.08
CA ALA A 43 13.57 -2.83 0.16
C ALA A 43 13.68 -4.36 0.06
N LEU A 44 13.25 -4.95 -1.06
CA LEU A 44 13.41 -6.38 -1.33
C LEU A 44 14.88 -6.78 -1.47
N ALA A 45 15.68 -6.00 -2.20
CA ALA A 45 17.11 -6.23 -2.33
C ALA A 45 17.81 -6.18 -0.96
N SER A 46 17.49 -5.17 -0.15
CA SER A 46 17.96 -5.05 1.23
C SER A 46 17.56 -6.26 2.07
N LEU A 47 16.29 -6.67 2.02
CA LEU A 47 15.78 -7.84 2.76
C LEU A 47 16.54 -9.12 2.40
N ILE A 48 16.84 -9.34 1.12
CA ILE A 48 17.62 -10.50 0.66
C ILE A 48 19.04 -10.44 1.22
N LEU A 49 19.72 -9.29 1.11
CA LEU A 49 21.09 -9.13 1.61
C LEU A 49 21.18 -9.32 3.13
N PHE A 50 20.25 -8.73 3.89
CA PHE A 50 20.17 -8.92 5.33
C PHE A 50 19.82 -10.37 5.71
N GLY A 51 18.96 -11.03 4.92
CA GLY A 51 18.64 -12.44 5.10
C GLY A 51 19.88 -13.33 4.94
N ILE A 52 20.66 -13.10 3.89
CA ILE A 52 21.94 -13.81 3.67
C ILE A 52 22.92 -13.52 4.81
N ALA A 53 23.08 -12.25 5.20
CA ALA A 53 23.96 -11.87 6.31
C ALA A 53 23.56 -12.55 7.62
N ALA A 54 22.26 -12.61 7.93
CA ALA A 54 21.74 -13.29 9.11
C ALA A 54 22.03 -14.80 9.07
N LEU A 55 21.86 -15.45 7.91
CA LEU A 55 22.22 -16.87 7.74
C LEU A 55 23.71 -17.10 7.98
N LEU A 56 24.58 -16.23 7.43
CA LEU A 56 26.03 -16.32 7.66
C LEU A 56 26.39 -16.14 9.13
N VAL A 57 25.72 -15.24 9.86
CA VAL A 57 25.90 -15.07 11.30
C VAL A 57 25.48 -16.32 12.07
N VAL A 58 24.34 -16.92 11.73
CA VAL A 58 23.89 -18.18 12.36
C VAL A 58 24.93 -19.28 12.13
N LEU A 59 25.39 -19.45 10.89
CA LEU A 59 26.43 -20.43 10.56
C LEU A 59 27.72 -20.15 11.32
N LEU A 60 28.16 -18.89 11.39
CA LEU A 60 29.36 -18.49 12.12
C LEU A 60 29.25 -18.87 13.61
N VAL A 61 28.12 -18.56 14.26
CA VAL A 61 27.87 -18.92 15.65
C VAL A 61 27.89 -20.44 15.82
N VAL A 62 27.21 -21.18 14.95
CA VAL A 62 27.17 -22.65 15.01
C VAL A 62 28.56 -23.26 14.85
N VAL A 63 29.38 -22.73 13.92
CA VAL A 63 30.75 -23.22 13.69
C VAL A 63 31.64 -22.91 14.88
N ILE A 64 31.57 -21.70 15.46
CA ILE A 64 32.37 -21.31 16.64
C ILE A 64 32.08 -22.24 17.83
N PHE A 65 30.81 -22.60 18.04
CA PHE A 65 30.38 -23.40 19.19
C PHE A 65 30.22 -24.89 18.89
N TRP A 66 30.66 -25.37 17.73
CA TRP A 66 30.39 -26.73 17.23
C TRP A 66 30.92 -27.84 18.15
N ASP A 67 32.14 -27.70 18.66
CA ASP A 67 32.80 -28.78 19.40
C ASP A 67 32.27 -28.97 20.84
N SER A 68 31.79 -27.90 21.47
CA SER A 68 31.40 -27.93 22.90
C SER A 68 29.91 -27.71 23.13
N TYR A 69 29.27 -26.79 22.40
CA TYR A 69 27.92 -26.29 22.70
C TYR A 69 26.99 -26.31 21.48
N ARG A 70 27.20 -27.22 20.52
CA ARG A 70 26.42 -27.31 19.26
C ARG A 70 24.90 -27.18 19.45
N LEU A 71 24.35 -27.88 20.45
CA LEU A 71 22.91 -27.95 20.66
C LEU A 71 22.39 -26.64 21.26
N GLU A 72 23.14 -26.04 22.18
CA GLU A 72 22.81 -24.74 22.78
C GLU A 72 22.94 -23.61 21.76
N ALA A 73 23.95 -23.64 20.89
CA ALA A 73 24.12 -22.65 19.83
C ALA A 73 22.96 -22.67 18.83
N ILE A 74 22.58 -23.87 18.35
CA ILE A 74 21.43 -24.02 17.46
C ILE A 74 20.13 -23.62 18.17
N GLY A 75 19.94 -24.08 19.41
CA GLY A 75 18.76 -23.76 20.21
C GLY A 75 18.61 -22.26 20.49
N ALA A 76 19.70 -21.59 20.83
CA ALA A 76 19.73 -20.15 21.08
C ALA A 76 19.41 -19.35 19.81
N MET A 77 19.98 -19.73 18.66
CA MET A 77 19.67 -19.08 17.38
C MET A 77 18.21 -19.34 16.98
N ALA A 78 17.72 -20.57 17.11
CA ALA A 78 16.33 -20.90 16.82
C ALA A 78 15.36 -20.10 17.71
N ALA A 79 15.64 -20.00 19.01
CA ALA A 79 14.84 -19.20 19.94
C ALA A 79 14.88 -17.70 19.59
N LEU A 80 16.07 -17.14 19.33
CA LEU A 80 16.25 -15.73 18.96
C LEU A 80 15.42 -15.36 17.72
N PHE A 81 15.61 -16.10 16.62
CA PHE A 81 14.91 -15.82 15.36
C PHE A 81 13.41 -16.17 15.45
N GLY A 82 13.05 -17.20 16.22
CA GLY A 82 11.65 -17.55 16.48
C GLY A 82 10.90 -16.45 17.25
N VAL A 83 11.50 -15.90 18.30
CA VAL A 83 10.92 -14.78 19.07
C VAL A 83 10.82 -13.53 18.20
N ALA A 84 11.88 -13.17 17.48
CA ALA A 84 11.86 -12.02 16.57
C ALA A 84 10.76 -12.16 15.50
N GLY A 85 10.65 -13.33 14.87
CA GLY A 85 9.59 -13.62 13.90
C GLY A 85 8.19 -13.57 14.50
N GLY A 86 8.00 -14.10 15.72
CA GLY A 86 6.75 -14.03 16.45
C GLY A 86 6.31 -12.60 16.77
N VAL A 87 7.24 -11.74 17.20
CA VAL A 87 6.97 -10.32 17.46
C VAL A 87 6.57 -9.59 16.18
N ILE A 88 7.28 -9.82 15.06
CA ILE A 88 6.94 -9.23 13.77
C ILE A 88 5.55 -9.70 13.31
N ALA A 89 5.27 -11.00 13.38
CA ALA A 89 3.97 -11.56 13.02
C ALA A 89 2.84 -10.94 13.86
N MET A 90 3.06 -10.73 15.15
CA MET A 90 2.10 -10.08 16.03
C MET A 90 1.86 -8.61 15.64
N GLN A 91 2.92 -7.86 15.31
CA GLN A 91 2.79 -6.47 14.85
C GLN A 91 2.06 -6.37 13.50
N VAL A 92 2.36 -7.27 12.57
CA VAL A 92 1.67 -7.36 11.28
C VAL A 92 0.20 -7.65 11.51
N LYS A 93 -0.14 -8.66 12.32
CA LYS A 93 -1.53 -8.98 12.67
C LYS A 93 -2.26 -7.79 13.27
N ARG A 94 -1.66 -7.12 14.27
CA ARG A 94 -2.21 -5.90 14.87
C ARG A 94 -2.43 -4.78 13.85
N SER A 95 -1.53 -4.65 12.88
CA SER A 95 -1.63 -3.63 11.82
C SER A 95 -2.77 -3.92 10.85
N PHE A 96 -3.07 -5.19 10.57
CA PHE A 96 -4.25 -5.58 9.80
C PHE A 96 -5.54 -5.40 10.59
N ASP A 97 -5.53 -5.79 11.88
CA ASP A 97 -6.70 -5.66 12.76
C ASP A 97 -7.05 -4.18 13.03
N ALA A 98 -6.08 -3.28 12.98
CA ALA A 98 -6.26 -1.85 13.24
C ALA A 98 -6.61 -1.00 12.01
N ARG A 99 -6.63 -1.54 10.79
CA ARG A 99 -6.91 -0.74 9.58
C ARG A 99 -8.38 -0.78 9.15
N PRO A 100 -9.07 0.37 9.04
CA PRO A 100 -10.30 0.48 8.25
C PRO A 100 -9.99 0.22 6.76
N ARG A 101 -10.93 -0.37 6.01
CA ARG A 101 -10.80 -0.73 4.59
C ARG A 101 -10.19 0.44 3.80
N LEU A 102 -9.02 0.22 3.19
CA LEU A 102 -8.19 1.23 2.51
C LEU A 102 -8.88 2.03 1.39
N LEU A 103 -10.06 1.58 0.94
CA LEU A 103 -10.87 2.23 -0.09
C LEU A 103 -12.35 2.29 0.30
N GLY A 104 -12.70 1.99 1.55
CA GLY A 104 -14.09 1.98 2.00
C GLY A 104 -14.72 3.36 1.92
N ALA A 105 -13.97 4.40 2.28
CA ALA A 105 -14.39 5.79 2.17
C ALA A 105 -14.49 6.24 0.70
N THR A 106 -13.47 5.95 -0.11
CA THR A 106 -13.42 6.32 -1.53
C THR A 106 -14.49 5.62 -2.36
N VAL A 107 -14.74 4.32 -2.14
CA VAL A 107 -15.82 3.57 -2.81
C VAL A 107 -17.20 4.05 -2.34
N ALA A 108 -17.33 4.46 -1.09
CA ALA A 108 -18.58 5.03 -0.58
C ALA A 108 -18.85 6.43 -1.18
N GLU A 109 -17.83 7.26 -1.35
CA GLU A 109 -17.93 8.54 -2.05
C GLU A 109 -18.24 8.37 -3.55
N LEU A 110 -17.54 7.46 -4.25
CA LEU A 110 -17.77 7.20 -5.67
C LEU A 110 -19.19 6.68 -5.93
N ASN A 111 -19.71 5.81 -5.05
CA ASN A 111 -21.11 5.36 -5.14
C ASN A 111 -22.10 6.49 -4.88
N LYS A 112 -21.76 7.46 -4.04
CA LYS A 112 -22.59 8.64 -3.78
C LYS A 112 -22.69 9.52 -5.03
N ASP A 113 -21.57 9.74 -5.70
CA ASP A 113 -21.50 10.56 -6.91
C ASP A 113 -22.24 9.91 -8.09
N VAL A 114 -22.09 8.59 -8.27
CA VAL A 114 -22.83 7.83 -9.29
C VAL A 114 -24.34 7.87 -9.06
N ASN A 115 -24.77 7.73 -7.79
CA ASN A 115 -26.20 7.81 -7.46
C ASN A 115 -26.76 9.21 -7.66
N PHE A 116 -25.97 10.27 -7.42
CA PHE A 116 -26.40 11.65 -7.65
C PHE A 116 -26.62 11.95 -9.14
N ILE A 117 -25.69 11.50 -10.00
CA ILE A 117 -25.80 11.66 -11.46
C ILE A 117 -26.97 10.84 -12.03
N ARG A 118 -27.17 9.61 -11.54
CA ARG A 118 -28.28 8.75 -11.98
C ARG A 118 -29.65 9.33 -11.61
N ASN A 119 -29.78 9.94 -10.44
CA ASN A 119 -31.03 10.59 -10.02
C ASN A 119 -31.28 11.92 -10.73
N ALA A 120 -30.22 12.67 -11.09
CA ALA A 120 -30.37 13.89 -11.89
C ALA A 120 -30.90 13.59 -13.31
N GLY A 121 -30.51 12.46 -13.92
CA GLY A 121 -31.00 12.05 -15.24
C GLY A 121 -32.44 11.54 -15.29
N HIS A 122 -33.06 11.20 -14.14
CA HIS A 122 -34.48 10.79 -14.06
C HIS A 122 -35.43 11.95 -13.73
N ALA A 123 -34.90 13.16 -13.47
CA ALA A 123 -35.71 14.35 -13.20
C ALA A 123 -36.08 15.13 -14.48
N ASP A 124 -35.49 14.75 -15.62
CA ASP A 124 -35.69 15.34 -16.95
C ASP A 124 -36.62 14.50 -17.87
N GLU A 125 -37.21 13.40 -17.37
CA GLU A 125 -38.30 12.63 -18.02
C GLU A 125 -39.66 12.96 -17.40
#